data_AF-A0A841ARK1-F1
#
_entry.id   AF-A0A841ARK1-F1
#
_cell.length_a   1.000
_cell.length_b   1.000
_cell.length_c   1.000
_cell.angle_alpha   90.00
_cell.angle_beta   90.00
_cell.angle_gamma   90.00
#
_symmetry.space_group_name_H-M   'P 1'
#
loop_
_entity.id
_entity.type
_entity.pdbx_description
1 polymer ?
#
loop_
_entity_poly.entity_id
_entity_poly.type
_entity_poly.pdbx_seq_one_letter_code
_entity_poly.pdbx_strand_id
1 'polypeptide(L)'
;MSRSIRPVLWTFGTLAVGGLVFWLVLALNIPYRSTASPETAPATTSGTTPGPPLMSAPPADMSAWVTDIRLGPDDHSAVLRVDLPACAVEPHTQITEAADRIGAGVLFQPGNGPDCKQVPTDFPMKTAASIGKRPVIVNAGDAWGLTSTDWKKCDKILGCEPPTDHCDAAWVAQAEFSAEAEYPGTTRACDQNWLIHDLQRHSGQAPTRVVYRWAGNGWMSVASAKGGGCGEILAAEPAFPTHLCQNLTPSS
;
A
#
# COMPACT_ATOMS: atom_id res chain seq x y z
N MET A 1 0.23 -64.51 0.37
CA MET A 1 0.29 -63.93 1.74
C MET A 1 -0.46 -62.59 1.68
N SER A 2 -1.78 -62.54 1.86
CA SER A 2 -2.55 -62.46 3.13
C SER A 2 -2.26 -61.19 3.95
N ARG A 3 -3.09 -60.12 3.85
CA ARG A 3 -4.16 -59.76 4.84
C ARG A 3 -4.77 -58.36 4.63
N SER A 4 -6.10 -58.32 4.87
CA SER A 4 -7.01 -57.26 5.39
C SER A 4 -7.17 -55.92 4.65
N ILE A 5 -8.37 -55.45 4.21
CA ILE A 5 -9.68 -55.18 4.88
C ILE A 5 -9.52 -54.05 5.93
N ARG A 6 -10.14 -52.85 5.93
CA ARG A 6 -11.52 -52.36 5.63
C ARG A 6 -11.54 -50.79 5.52
N PRO A 7 -12.69 -50.16 5.17
CA PRO A 7 -12.87 -48.73 4.87
C PRO A 7 -13.40 -47.90 6.06
N VAL A 8 -13.20 -46.58 6.05
CA VAL A 8 -13.81 -45.62 6.99
C VAL A 8 -13.97 -44.29 6.21
N LEU A 9 -15.16 -43.92 5.74
CA LEU A 9 -16.13 -42.99 6.37
C LEU A 9 -15.45 -41.74 6.95
N TRP A 10 -15.96 -40.56 6.60
CA TRP A 10 -15.92 -39.25 7.30
C TRP A 10 -15.79 -38.10 6.30
N THR A 11 -16.88 -37.89 5.55
CA THR A 11 -17.29 -36.54 5.14
C THR A 11 -18.52 -36.21 5.98
N PHE A 12 -18.65 -34.93 6.36
CA PHE A 12 -19.64 -34.32 7.26
C PHE A 12 -19.32 -34.41 8.76
N GLY A 13 -18.67 -33.37 9.29
CA GLY A 13 -18.48 -33.27 10.74
C GLY A 13 -17.68 -32.10 11.31
N THR A 14 -17.65 -30.90 10.72
CA THR A 14 -17.10 -29.69 11.40
C THR A 14 -17.64 -28.38 10.82
N LEU A 15 -18.96 -28.18 10.89
CA LEU A 15 -19.60 -26.86 10.84
C LEU A 15 -20.55 -26.75 12.04
N ALA A 16 -20.00 -26.79 13.26
CA ALA A 16 -20.76 -26.58 14.50
C ALA A 16 -19.86 -26.30 15.72
N VAL A 17 -18.85 -25.41 15.63
CA VAL A 17 -18.07 -24.99 16.83
C VAL A 17 -17.86 -23.47 16.92
N GLY A 18 -18.10 -22.70 15.86
CA GLY A 18 -18.02 -21.22 15.93
C GLY A 18 -19.21 -20.52 16.60
N GLY A 19 -20.34 -21.22 16.83
CA GLY A 19 -21.58 -20.63 17.34
C GLY A 19 -21.78 -20.68 18.86
N LEU A 20 -20.92 -21.38 19.61
CA LEU A 20 -21.14 -21.65 21.05
C LEU A 20 -20.28 -20.80 22.00
N VAL A 21 -19.29 -20.05 21.52
CA VAL A 21 -18.48 -19.18 22.38
C VAL A 21 -19.13 -17.80 22.58
N PHE A 22 -19.99 -17.36 21.65
CA PHE A 22 -20.67 -16.06 21.76
C PHE A 22 -21.92 -16.11 22.66
N TRP A 23 -22.49 -17.29 22.91
CA TRP A 23 -23.66 -17.45 23.80
C TRP A 23 -23.30 -17.58 25.28
N LEU A 24 -22.07 -18.00 25.59
CA LEU A 24 -21.62 -18.18 26.99
C LEU A 24 -21.19 -16.87 27.68
N VAL A 25 -20.92 -15.81 26.92
CA VAL A 25 -20.59 -14.48 27.47
C VAL A 25 -21.85 -13.71 27.88
N LEU A 26 -23.02 -14.02 27.31
CA LEU A 26 -24.30 -13.36 27.64
C LEU A 26 -25.00 -13.94 28.89
N ALA A 27 -24.54 -15.08 29.40
CA ALA A 27 -25.13 -15.75 30.58
C ALA A 27 -24.37 -15.50 31.89
N LEU A 28 -23.21 -14.82 31.85
CA LEU A 28 -22.49 -14.43 33.06
C LEU A 28 -22.99 -13.06 33.53
N ASN A 29 -23.88 -13.12 34.51
CA ASN A 29 -24.39 -12.01 35.30
C ASN A 29 -23.24 -11.40 36.12
N ILE A 30 -22.35 -10.64 35.48
CA ILE A 30 -21.27 -9.91 36.15
C ILE A 30 -21.94 -8.76 36.92
N PRO A 31 -21.84 -8.71 38.26
CA PRO A 31 -22.46 -7.66 39.06
C PRO A 31 -21.74 -6.34 38.77
N TYR A 32 -22.38 -5.49 37.99
CA TYR A 32 -21.97 -4.10 37.86
C TYR A 32 -22.21 -3.42 39.22
N ARG A 33 -21.13 -3.05 39.92
CA ARG A 33 -21.23 -2.21 41.12
C ARG A 33 -21.76 -0.85 40.70
N SER A 34 -23.06 -0.66 40.88
CA SER A 34 -23.72 0.63 40.77
C SER A 34 -23.20 1.55 41.87
N THR A 35 -22.41 2.56 41.52
CA THR A 35 -22.23 3.74 42.37
C THR A 35 -23.59 4.41 42.55
N ALA A 36 -23.93 4.74 43.79
CA ALA A 36 -25.23 5.20 44.24
C ALA A 36 -25.82 6.36 43.42
N SER A 37 -27.13 6.30 43.19
CA SER A 37 -27.96 7.46 42.80
C SER A 37 -27.92 8.54 43.88
N PRO A 38 -27.89 9.83 43.51
CA PRO A 38 -28.42 10.88 44.38
C PRO A 38 -29.95 10.76 44.44
N GLU A 39 -30.44 11.04 45.62
CA GLU A 39 -31.82 10.97 46.12
C GLU A 39 -32.85 11.66 45.21
N THR A 40 -33.99 10.98 44.99
CA THR A 40 -35.16 11.49 44.28
C THR A 40 -35.87 12.55 45.12
N ALA A 41 -35.81 13.81 44.71
CA ALA A 41 -36.79 14.83 45.09
C ALA A 41 -38.07 14.70 44.21
N PRO A 42 -39.27 15.02 44.73
CA PRO A 42 -40.53 14.70 44.07
C PRO A 42 -40.78 15.52 42.80
N ALA A 43 -41.54 14.91 41.90
CA ALA A 43 -41.85 15.35 40.56
C ALA A 43 -42.37 16.80 40.46
N THR A 44 -41.71 17.59 39.62
CA THR A 44 -42.31 18.77 38.99
C THR A 44 -42.64 18.38 37.55
N THR A 45 -43.93 18.38 37.21
CA THR A 45 -44.43 18.32 35.83
C THR A 45 -43.88 19.52 35.05
N SER A 46 -42.78 19.32 34.35
CA SER A 46 -42.29 20.26 33.33
C SER A 46 -42.85 19.84 31.99
N GLY A 47 -43.66 20.72 31.40
CA GLY A 47 -44.26 20.52 30.09
C GLY A 47 -43.21 20.13 29.03
N THR A 48 -43.61 19.22 28.14
CA THR A 48 -42.83 18.82 26.98
C THR A 48 -42.66 20.00 26.04
N THR A 49 -41.57 20.75 26.18
CA THR A 49 -41.07 21.60 25.11
C THR A 49 -40.51 20.70 24.02
N PRO A 50 -40.90 20.86 22.73
CA PRO A 50 -40.26 20.14 21.64
C PRO A 50 -38.75 20.41 21.68
N GLY A 51 -37.95 19.35 21.80
CA GLY A 51 -36.50 19.48 21.69
C GLY A 51 -36.13 20.15 20.36
N PRO A 52 -35.10 21.01 20.33
CA PRO A 52 -34.66 21.61 19.08
C PRO A 52 -34.36 20.49 18.06
N PRO A 53 -34.72 20.67 16.78
CA PRO A 53 -34.46 19.65 15.78
C PRO A 53 -32.96 19.32 15.79
N LEU A 54 -32.64 18.02 15.85
CA LEU A 54 -31.29 17.51 15.65
C LEU A 54 -30.81 18.06 14.30
N MET A 55 -29.95 19.09 14.34
CA MET A 55 -29.28 19.57 13.14
C MET A 55 -28.49 18.40 12.59
N SER A 56 -28.84 17.97 11.38
CA SER A 56 -28.07 16.95 10.66
C SER A 56 -26.64 17.45 10.56
N ALA A 57 -25.68 16.62 10.97
CA ALA A 57 -24.28 16.96 10.81
C ALA A 57 -24.03 17.33 9.34
N PRO A 58 -23.24 18.38 9.05
CA PRO A 58 -22.89 18.70 7.68
C PRO A 58 -22.30 17.46 7.01
N PRO A 59 -22.56 17.24 5.72
CA PRO A 59 -22.01 16.10 5.00
C PRO A 59 -20.48 16.09 5.16
N ALA A 60 -19.93 14.93 5.50
CA ALA A 60 -18.49 14.79 5.69
C ALA A 60 -17.77 15.07 4.36
N ASP A 61 -16.67 15.80 4.44
CA ASP A 61 -15.79 16.01 3.30
C ASP A 61 -15.25 14.67 2.78
N MET A 62 -15.15 14.57 1.47
CA MET A 62 -14.51 13.47 0.76
C MET A 62 -13.19 13.95 0.14
N SER A 63 -12.23 13.04 -0.04
CA SER A 63 -10.98 13.34 -0.74
C SER A 63 -11.10 13.07 -2.23
N ALA A 64 -10.67 14.02 -3.07
CA ALA A 64 -10.45 13.78 -4.48
C ALA A 64 -9.12 13.04 -4.69
N TRP A 65 -9.07 12.19 -5.71
CA TRP A 65 -7.88 11.40 -6.02
C TRP A 65 -6.86 12.27 -6.77
N VAL A 66 -5.66 12.40 -6.22
CA VAL A 66 -4.56 13.15 -6.85
C VAL A 66 -3.92 12.27 -7.92
N THR A 67 -3.91 12.75 -9.16
CA THR A 67 -3.36 12.02 -10.31
C THR A 67 -1.95 12.46 -10.66
N ASP A 68 -1.60 13.72 -10.38
CA ASP A 68 -0.34 14.34 -10.78
C ASP A 68 -0.01 15.54 -9.88
N ILE A 69 1.27 15.88 -9.76
CA ILE A 69 1.74 17.10 -9.09
C ILE A 69 2.64 17.86 -10.05
N ARG A 70 2.45 19.17 -10.17
CA ARG A 70 3.21 20.02 -11.09
C ARG A 70 3.92 21.14 -10.36
N LEU A 71 4.95 21.67 -11.01
CA LEU A 71 5.67 22.85 -10.54
C LEU A 71 4.70 24.02 -10.30
N GLY A 72 4.86 24.68 -9.15
CA GLY A 72 4.24 25.95 -8.88
C GLY A 72 5.10 27.13 -9.36
N PRO A 73 4.62 28.37 -9.14
CA PRO A 73 5.35 29.58 -9.52
C PRO A 73 6.64 29.84 -8.72
N ASP A 74 6.79 29.22 -7.55
CA ASP A 74 7.92 29.40 -6.63
C ASP A 74 8.21 28.10 -5.85
N ASP A 75 9.24 28.12 -5.02
CA ASP A 75 9.68 26.97 -4.21
C ASP A 75 8.79 26.69 -2.98
N HIS A 76 7.72 27.47 -2.79
CA HIS A 76 6.69 27.28 -1.77
C HIS A 76 5.37 26.77 -2.34
N SER A 77 5.31 26.52 -3.66
CA SER A 77 4.06 26.27 -4.35
C SER A 77 4.16 25.06 -5.28
N ALA A 78 3.05 24.33 -5.39
CA ALA A 78 2.85 23.27 -6.37
C ALA A 78 1.41 23.30 -6.87
N VAL A 79 1.11 22.52 -7.91
CA VAL A 79 -0.26 22.34 -8.39
C VAL A 79 -0.62 20.86 -8.31
N LEU A 80 -1.66 20.54 -7.55
CA LEU A 80 -2.24 19.20 -7.49
C LEU A 80 -3.24 19.06 -8.63
N ARG A 81 -3.05 18.09 -9.52
CA ARG A 81 -4.10 17.68 -10.45
C ARG A 81 -4.88 16.52 -9.86
N VAL A 82 -6.20 16.66 -9.84
CA VAL A 82 -7.10 15.66 -9.28
C VAL A 82 -8.19 15.29 -10.27
N ASP A 83 -8.71 14.06 -10.17
CA ASP A 83 -9.99 13.71 -10.77
C ASP A 83 -11.11 14.09 -9.80
N LEU A 84 -11.82 15.18 -10.11
CA LEU A 84 -12.87 15.73 -9.27
C LEU A 84 -14.25 15.46 -9.89
N PRO A 85 -15.26 15.02 -9.13
CA PRO A 85 -16.63 14.96 -9.65
C PRO A 85 -17.12 16.35 -10.06
N ALA A 86 -17.71 16.51 -11.24
CA ALA A 86 -18.21 17.80 -11.74
C ALA A 86 -19.30 18.45 -10.86
N CYS A 87 -19.92 17.66 -9.96
CA CYS A 87 -20.90 18.13 -9.00
C CYS A 87 -20.30 18.41 -7.61
N ALA A 88 -18.98 18.30 -7.44
CA ALA A 88 -18.30 18.58 -6.19
C ALA A 88 -18.60 20.01 -5.73
N VAL A 89 -18.93 20.14 -4.44
CA VAL A 89 -19.22 21.43 -3.80
C VAL A 89 -18.02 21.81 -2.94
N GLU A 90 -17.66 23.09 -2.99
CA GLU A 90 -16.59 23.71 -2.18
C GLU A 90 -15.26 22.92 -2.19
N PRO A 91 -14.72 22.53 -3.36
CA PRO A 91 -13.45 21.81 -3.39
C PRO A 91 -12.31 22.75 -2.95
N HIS A 92 -11.47 22.27 -2.04
CA HIS A 92 -10.38 23.06 -1.47
C HIS A 92 -9.17 22.19 -1.11
N THR A 93 -7.98 22.77 -1.10
CA THR A 93 -6.76 22.06 -0.70
C THR A 93 -6.65 21.97 0.82
N GLN A 94 -6.27 20.80 1.31
CA GLN A 94 -5.85 20.58 2.69
C GLN A 94 -4.36 20.24 2.72
N ILE A 95 -3.57 21.04 3.42
CA ILE A 95 -2.11 20.91 3.53
C ILE A 95 -1.73 20.73 5.00
N THR A 96 -0.85 19.78 5.26
CA THR A 96 -0.22 19.57 6.58
C THR A 96 1.28 19.50 6.40
N GLU A 97 2.04 20.28 7.16
CA GLU A 97 3.50 20.34 7.02
C GLU A 97 4.21 19.71 8.21
N ALA A 98 5.16 18.84 7.91
CA ALA A 98 6.17 18.37 8.84
C ALA A 98 7.57 18.79 8.34
N ALA A 99 8.57 18.59 9.19
CA ALA A 99 9.96 18.91 8.85
C ALA A 99 10.48 18.05 7.68
N ASP A 100 10.00 16.81 7.57
CA ASP A 100 10.49 15.78 6.65
C ASP A 100 9.52 15.45 5.51
N ARG A 101 8.27 15.95 5.54
CA ARG A 101 7.23 15.64 4.54
C ARG A 101 6.11 16.67 4.53
N ILE A 102 5.32 16.68 3.46
CA ILE A 102 4.13 17.50 3.30
C ILE A 102 2.95 16.57 3.01
N GLY A 103 1.92 16.56 3.84
CA GLY A 103 0.64 15.93 3.51
C GLY A 103 -0.20 16.89 2.68
N ALA A 104 -0.74 16.42 1.55
CA ALA A 104 -1.56 17.23 0.67
C ALA A 104 -2.75 16.43 0.12
N GLY A 105 -3.88 17.11 -0.07
CA GLY A 105 -5.06 16.56 -0.70
C GLY A 105 -6.04 17.65 -1.10
N VAL A 106 -7.04 17.27 -1.88
CA VAL A 106 -8.19 18.12 -2.19
C VAL A 106 -9.40 17.50 -1.54
N LEU A 107 -10.07 18.26 -0.68
CA LEU A 107 -11.31 17.87 -0.03
C LEU A 107 -12.49 18.53 -0.73
N PHE A 108 -13.64 17.88 -0.75
CA PHE A 108 -14.87 18.40 -1.34
C PHE A 108 -16.11 17.78 -0.70
N GLN A 109 -17.25 18.45 -0.83
CA GLN A 109 -18.56 17.92 -0.44
C GLN A 109 -19.26 17.25 -1.64
N PRO A 110 -19.94 16.11 -1.45
CA PRO A 110 -20.73 15.49 -2.52
C PRO A 110 -21.86 16.43 -2.95
N GLY A 111 -22.02 16.62 -4.26
CA GLY A 111 -23.24 17.20 -4.82
C GLY A 111 -24.41 16.21 -4.83
N ASN A 112 -25.63 16.72 -4.90
CA ASN A 112 -26.87 15.91 -4.90
C ASN A 112 -27.23 15.29 -6.28
N GLY A 113 -26.31 15.28 -7.24
CA GLY A 113 -26.55 14.81 -8.61
C GLY A 113 -26.31 13.30 -8.77
N PRO A 114 -27.19 12.56 -9.47
CA PRO A 114 -27.05 11.10 -9.62
C PRO A 114 -25.91 10.67 -10.56
N ASP A 115 -25.45 11.55 -11.46
CA ASP A 115 -24.43 11.26 -12.49
C ASP A 115 -23.33 12.32 -12.54
N CYS A 116 -22.38 12.24 -11.60
CA CYS A 116 -21.25 13.16 -11.57
C CYS A 116 -20.05 12.58 -12.31
N LYS A 117 -19.80 13.06 -13.53
CA LYS A 117 -18.59 12.71 -14.29
C LYS A 117 -17.34 13.24 -13.59
N GLN A 118 -16.25 12.48 -13.63
CA GLN A 118 -14.94 12.94 -13.18
C GLN A 118 -14.35 13.93 -14.20
N VAL A 119 -13.81 15.03 -13.70
CA VAL A 119 -13.15 16.07 -14.50
C VAL A 119 -11.77 16.38 -13.93
N PRO A 120 -10.69 16.28 -14.74
CA PRO A 120 -9.35 16.62 -14.28
C PRO A 120 -9.25 18.10 -13.95
N THR A 121 -9.00 18.43 -12.68
CA THR A 121 -9.01 19.80 -12.14
C THR A 121 -7.72 20.10 -11.40
N ASP A 122 -7.19 21.31 -11.55
CA ASP A 122 -5.95 21.75 -10.93
C ASP A 122 -6.23 22.59 -9.68
N PHE A 123 -5.53 22.30 -8.59
CA PHE A 123 -5.63 23.01 -7.32
C PHE A 123 -4.26 23.51 -6.86
N PRO A 124 -4.11 24.81 -6.54
CA PRO A 124 -2.85 25.34 -6.04
C PRO A 124 -2.60 24.86 -4.61
N MET A 125 -1.42 24.32 -4.37
CA MET A 125 -0.88 24.04 -3.04
C MET A 125 0.14 25.12 -2.67
N LYS A 126 0.09 25.58 -1.42
CA LYS A 126 1.06 26.52 -0.86
C LYS A 126 1.54 26.06 0.51
N THR A 127 2.85 26.15 0.74
CA THR A 127 3.50 25.78 2.00
C THR A 127 4.14 27.00 2.67
N ALA A 128 4.16 27.00 4.00
CA ALA A 128 4.80 28.01 4.81
C ALA A 128 6.33 27.94 4.70
N ALA A 129 6.91 26.73 4.72
CA ALA A 129 8.32 26.51 4.44
C ALA A 129 8.53 26.11 2.97
N SER A 130 9.73 26.35 2.44
CA SER A 130 10.11 25.91 1.09
C SER A 130 9.89 24.40 0.96
N ILE A 131 9.29 23.95 -0.13
CA ILE A 131 9.01 22.53 -0.39
C ILE A 131 10.33 21.74 -0.38
N GLY A 132 11.34 22.25 -1.08
CA GLY A 132 12.68 21.66 -1.14
C GLY A 132 12.63 20.17 -1.53
N LYS A 133 13.32 19.34 -0.74
CA LYS A 133 13.37 17.88 -0.93
C LYS A 133 12.27 17.11 -0.20
N ARG A 134 11.35 17.80 0.49
CA ARG A 134 10.32 17.13 1.29
C ARG A 134 9.33 16.43 0.35
N PRO A 135 9.12 15.11 0.46
CA PRO A 135 8.10 14.43 -0.32
C PRO A 135 6.69 14.96 0.01
N VAL A 136 5.86 15.05 -1.02
CA VAL A 136 4.43 15.33 -0.88
C VAL A 136 3.68 14.01 -0.86
N ILE A 137 2.97 13.76 0.23
CA ILE A 137 2.19 12.55 0.48
C ILE A 137 0.73 12.83 0.16
N VAL A 138 0.16 12.07 -0.77
CA VAL A 138 -1.22 12.15 -1.26
C VAL A 138 -1.88 10.76 -1.20
N ASN A 139 -3.20 10.68 -1.45
CA ASN A 139 -3.94 9.41 -1.61
C ASN A 139 -3.68 8.36 -0.51
N ALA A 140 -3.55 8.81 0.74
CA ALA A 140 -3.25 7.97 1.90
C ALA A 140 -1.93 7.18 1.86
N GLY A 141 -0.95 7.58 1.04
CA GLY A 141 0.40 7.00 1.09
C GLY A 141 1.25 7.13 -0.17
N ASP A 142 0.69 7.63 -1.27
CA ASP A 142 1.48 7.93 -2.48
C ASP A 142 2.42 9.10 -2.20
N ALA A 143 3.72 8.89 -2.37
CA ALA A 143 4.72 9.92 -2.22
C ALA A 143 5.15 10.46 -3.59
N TRP A 144 5.34 11.78 -3.67
CA TRP A 144 5.87 12.48 -4.82
C TRP A 144 7.07 13.33 -4.40
N GLY A 145 8.13 13.30 -5.18
CA GLY A 145 9.38 14.00 -4.91
C GLY A 145 9.67 15.00 -6.01
N LEU A 146 10.11 16.19 -5.62
CA LEU A 146 10.58 17.19 -6.55
C LEU A 146 12.00 16.83 -7.01
N THR A 147 12.15 16.59 -8.31
CA THR A 147 13.46 16.47 -8.98
C THR A 147 13.94 17.83 -9.48
N SER A 148 15.09 17.89 -10.13
CA SER A 148 15.65 19.16 -10.63
C SER A 148 14.75 19.87 -11.66
N THR A 149 13.89 19.14 -12.38
CA THR A 149 13.08 19.71 -13.47
C THR A 149 11.58 19.41 -13.36
N ASP A 150 11.17 18.47 -12.51
CA ASP A 150 9.77 18.04 -12.43
C ASP A 150 9.46 17.27 -11.14
N TRP A 151 8.19 17.03 -10.87
CA TRP A 151 7.74 16.07 -9.87
C TRP A 151 7.74 14.65 -10.41
N LYS A 152 8.09 13.69 -9.55
CA LYS A 152 7.97 12.27 -9.88
C LYS A 152 7.32 11.53 -8.73
N LYS A 153 6.46 10.58 -9.06
CA LYS A 153 5.98 9.60 -8.08
C LYS A 153 7.18 8.81 -7.58
N CYS A 154 7.33 8.76 -6.27
CA CYS A 154 8.42 8.07 -5.62
C CYS A 154 8.22 6.57 -5.68
N ASP A 155 9.31 5.82 -5.56
CA ASP A 155 9.20 4.38 -5.40
C ASP A 155 8.49 4.06 -4.08
N LYS A 156 7.58 3.08 -4.10
CA LYS A 156 6.76 2.73 -2.94
C LYS A 156 7.60 2.19 -1.78
N ILE A 157 8.75 1.60 -2.07
CA ILE A 157 9.62 0.93 -1.09
C ILE A 157 10.87 1.78 -0.84
N LEU A 158 11.50 2.29 -1.89
CA LEU A 158 12.77 3.02 -1.83
C LEU A 158 12.60 4.54 -1.69
N GLY A 159 11.37 5.06 -1.80
CA GLY A 159 11.11 6.49 -1.67
C GLY A 159 11.59 7.30 -2.87
N CYS A 160 11.88 8.58 -2.63
CA CYS A 160 12.07 9.58 -3.70
C CYS A 160 13.52 9.73 -4.17
N GLU A 161 14.47 9.22 -3.40
CA GLU A 161 15.90 9.22 -3.72
C GLU A 161 16.43 7.78 -3.73
N PRO A 162 15.92 6.90 -4.61
CA PRO A 162 16.43 5.54 -4.68
C PRO A 162 17.91 5.55 -5.13
N PRO A 163 18.71 4.54 -4.76
CA PRO A 163 20.11 4.45 -5.18
C PRO A 163 20.26 4.49 -6.69
N THR A 164 21.26 5.22 -7.19
CA THR A 164 21.56 5.25 -8.63
C THR A 164 22.25 3.98 -9.12
N ASP A 165 22.91 3.26 -8.23
CA ASP A 165 23.48 1.94 -8.49
C ASP A 165 22.35 0.91 -8.42
N HIS A 166 21.98 0.31 -9.56
CA HIS A 166 20.90 -0.69 -9.59
C HIS A 166 21.30 -2.00 -8.88
N CYS A 167 22.60 -2.21 -8.64
CA CYS A 167 23.13 -3.34 -7.89
C CYS A 167 23.14 -3.10 -6.37
N ASP A 168 22.70 -1.93 -5.91
CA ASP A 168 22.57 -1.62 -4.49
C ASP A 168 21.63 -2.62 -3.80
N ALA A 169 21.97 -2.98 -2.56
CA ALA A 169 21.22 -3.94 -1.77
C ALA A 169 19.74 -3.55 -1.58
N ALA A 170 19.41 -2.26 -1.60
CA ALA A 170 18.03 -1.79 -1.50
C ALA A 170 17.19 -2.22 -2.73
N TRP A 171 17.75 -2.14 -3.94
CA TRP A 171 17.08 -2.62 -5.16
C TRP A 171 16.92 -4.14 -5.17
N VAL A 172 17.93 -4.87 -4.67
CA VAL A 172 17.84 -6.33 -4.52
C VAL A 172 16.74 -6.69 -3.50
N ALA A 173 16.71 -6.05 -2.34
CA ALA A 173 15.69 -6.26 -1.32
C ALA A 173 14.28 -5.93 -1.83
N GLN A 174 14.14 -4.91 -2.69
CA GLN A 174 12.88 -4.59 -3.35
C GLN A 174 12.41 -5.73 -4.29
N ALA A 175 13.33 -6.32 -5.05
CA ALA A 175 13.05 -7.46 -5.92
C ALA A 175 12.67 -8.71 -5.11
N GLU A 176 13.33 -8.94 -3.98
CA GLU A 176 13.01 -10.02 -3.03
C GLU A 176 11.61 -9.83 -2.41
N PHE A 177 11.31 -8.61 -1.95
CA PHE A 177 10.00 -8.26 -1.41
C PHE A 177 8.88 -8.47 -2.45
N SER A 178 9.11 -8.02 -3.68
CA SER A 178 8.17 -8.19 -4.80
C SER A 178 8.01 -9.66 -5.21
N ALA A 179 9.02 -10.49 -4.94
CA ALA A 179 8.98 -11.93 -5.12
C ALA A 179 8.41 -12.68 -3.90
N GLU A 180 7.93 -11.96 -2.88
CA GLU A 180 7.41 -12.54 -1.63
C GLU A 180 8.42 -13.52 -1.00
N ALA A 181 9.71 -13.19 -1.07
CA ALA A 181 10.74 -14.05 -0.50
C ALA A 181 10.71 -13.98 1.04
N GLU A 182 10.57 -15.13 1.69
CA GLU A 182 10.64 -15.24 3.15
C GLU A 182 12.06 -15.04 3.68
N TYR A 183 13.07 -15.29 2.85
CA TYR A 183 14.49 -15.24 3.22
C TYR A 183 15.28 -14.41 2.21
N PRO A 184 16.35 -13.72 2.67
CA PRO A 184 17.32 -13.09 1.77
C PRO A 184 17.91 -14.13 0.82
N GLY A 185 17.99 -13.78 -0.45
CA GLY A 185 18.62 -14.58 -1.49
C GLY A 185 20.13 -14.31 -1.59
N THR A 186 20.74 -14.83 -2.65
CA THR A 186 22.15 -14.59 -2.95
C THR A 186 22.33 -14.01 -4.34
N THR A 187 22.83 -12.78 -4.41
CA THR A 187 23.17 -12.14 -5.68
C THR A 187 24.39 -12.85 -6.28
N ARG A 188 24.23 -13.37 -7.50
CA ARG A 188 25.30 -14.08 -8.23
C ARG A 188 26.05 -13.17 -9.18
N ALA A 189 25.33 -12.26 -9.82
CA ALA A 189 25.92 -11.22 -10.68
C ALA A 189 24.96 -10.04 -10.81
N CYS A 190 25.52 -8.85 -11.02
CA CYS A 190 24.77 -7.66 -11.40
C CYS A 190 25.65 -6.74 -12.26
N ASP A 191 25.09 -6.20 -13.35
CA ASP A 191 25.81 -5.32 -14.30
C ASP A 191 25.09 -4.00 -14.58
N GLN A 192 24.25 -3.55 -13.64
CA GLN A 192 23.31 -2.42 -13.75
C GLN A 192 22.08 -2.69 -14.64
N ASN A 193 22.18 -3.54 -15.66
CA ASN A 193 21.05 -3.81 -16.59
C ASN A 193 20.40 -5.17 -16.35
N TRP A 194 21.17 -6.09 -15.76
CA TRP A 194 20.81 -7.45 -15.44
C TRP A 194 21.22 -7.78 -14.02
N LEU A 195 20.36 -8.53 -13.33
CA LEU A 195 20.59 -9.06 -12.01
C LEU A 195 20.28 -10.56 -12.02
N ILE A 196 21.19 -11.34 -11.45
CA ILE A 196 21.02 -12.78 -11.27
C ILE A 196 21.02 -13.04 -9.79
N HIS A 197 19.91 -13.58 -9.30
CA HIS A 197 19.65 -13.73 -7.89
C HIS A 197 19.12 -15.11 -7.59
N ASP A 198 19.75 -15.80 -6.65
CA ASP A 198 19.25 -17.09 -6.16
C ASP A 198 18.24 -16.79 -5.04
N LEU A 199 16.96 -16.95 -5.35
CA LEU A 199 15.85 -16.66 -4.46
C LEU A 199 15.39 -17.89 -3.70
N GLN A 200 15.27 -17.76 -2.37
CA GLN A 200 14.58 -18.75 -1.54
C GLN A 200 13.25 -18.17 -1.05
N ARG A 201 12.16 -18.53 -1.74
CA ARG A 201 10.84 -17.99 -1.43
C ARG A 201 10.26 -18.53 -0.14
N HIS A 202 10.40 -19.83 0.09
CA HIS A 202 9.82 -20.49 1.26
C HIS A 202 10.81 -21.41 1.95
N SER A 203 10.59 -21.61 3.25
CA SER A 203 11.36 -22.55 4.05
C SER A 203 11.31 -23.96 3.46
N GLY A 204 12.45 -24.65 3.42
CA GLY A 204 12.56 -26.02 2.91
C GLY A 204 12.53 -26.16 1.39
N GLN A 205 12.44 -25.07 0.63
CA GLN A 205 12.63 -25.07 -0.83
C GLN A 205 14.10 -24.81 -1.18
N ALA A 206 14.57 -25.48 -2.23
CA ALA A 206 15.87 -25.16 -2.83
C ALA A 206 15.81 -23.76 -3.46
N PRO A 207 16.88 -22.96 -3.38
CA PRO A 207 16.95 -21.67 -4.05
C PRO A 207 16.69 -21.82 -5.56
N THR A 208 15.88 -20.93 -6.11
CA THR A 208 15.63 -20.85 -7.55
C THR A 208 16.41 -19.67 -8.11
N ARG A 209 17.19 -19.90 -9.16
CA ARG A 209 17.90 -18.81 -9.85
C ARG A 209 16.90 -18.01 -10.66
N VAL A 210 16.85 -16.70 -10.44
CA VAL A 210 16.00 -15.77 -11.17
C VAL A 210 16.86 -14.72 -11.85
N VAL A 211 16.51 -14.41 -13.08
CA VAL A 211 17.14 -13.38 -13.89
C VAL A 211 16.19 -12.21 -14.01
N TYR A 212 16.72 -11.05 -13.68
CA TYR A 212 16.02 -9.78 -13.73
C TYR A 212 16.66 -8.87 -14.77
N ARG A 213 15.82 -8.06 -15.41
CA ARG A 213 16.23 -6.97 -16.29
C ARG A 213 15.76 -5.64 -15.69
N TRP A 214 16.60 -4.62 -15.80
CA TRP A 214 16.24 -3.28 -15.36
C TRP A 214 15.13 -2.69 -16.24
N ALA A 215 14.04 -2.22 -15.62
CA ALA A 215 12.86 -1.67 -16.30
C ALA A 215 12.69 -0.15 -16.13
N GLY A 216 13.72 0.55 -15.65
CA GLY A 216 13.72 2.01 -15.46
C GLY A 216 13.34 2.46 -14.05
N ASN A 217 12.47 1.72 -13.36
CA ASN A 217 12.04 1.99 -11.99
C ASN A 217 12.15 0.78 -11.06
N GLY A 218 12.91 -0.24 -11.45
CA GLY A 218 13.11 -1.46 -10.67
C GLY A 218 13.50 -2.66 -11.50
N TRP A 219 13.72 -3.77 -10.80
CA TRP A 219 14.05 -5.06 -11.39
C TRP A 219 12.80 -5.82 -11.83
N MET A 220 12.75 -6.21 -13.11
CA MET A 220 11.68 -7.03 -13.66
C MET A 220 12.20 -8.46 -13.93
N SER A 221 11.54 -9.47 -13.34
CA SER A 221 11.90 -10.87 -13.59
C SER A 221 11.57 -11.26 -15.03
N VAL A 222 12.51 -11.87 -15.74
CA VAL A 222 12.36 -12.28 -17.14
C VAL A 222 12.61 -13.77 -17.38
N ALA A 223 13.37 -14.42 -16.49
CA ALA A 223 13.58 -15.87 -16.56
C ALA A 223 13.83 -16.46 -15.16
N SER A 224 13.56 -17.75 -15.02
CA SER A 224 14.01 -18.53 -13.86
C SER A 224 14.55 -19.88 -14.30
N ALA A 225 15.54 -20.39 -13.57
CA ALA A 225 16.22 -21.63 -13.84
C ALA A 225 16.34 -22.44 -12.54
N LYS A 226 16.11 -23.76 -12.64
CA LYS A 226 16.25 -24.69 -11.51
C LYS A 226 17.63 -25.34 -11.50
N GLY A 227 18.23 -25.55 -12.67
CA GLY A 227 19.57 -26.15 -12.79
C GLY A 227 20.72 -25.17 -12.62
N GLY A 228 20.44 -23.87 -12.44
CA GLY A 228 21.43 -22.80 -12.34
C GLY A 228 22.25 -22.55 -13.63
N GLY A 229 21.99 -23.30 -14.70
CA GLY A 229 22.79 -23.29 -15.92
C GLY A 229 22.41 -22.19 -16.92
N CYS A 230 23.42 -21.67 -17.62
CA CYS A 230 23.25 -20.65 -18.66
C CYS A 230 22.33 -21.08 -19.81
N GLY A 231 22.25 -22.38 -20.10
CA GLY A 231 21.41 -22.91 -21.18
C GLY A 231 19.92 -22.67 -20.94
N GLU A 232 19.43 -22.88 -19.69
CA GLU A 232 18.02 -22.60 -19.34
C GLU A 232 17.71 -21.10 -19.44
N ILE A 233 18.64 -20.26 -18.97
CA ILE A 233 18.50 -18.80 -19.01
C ILE A 233 18.46 -18.29 -20.45
N LEU A 234 19.43 -18.67 -21.29
CA LEU A 234 19.50 -18.21 -22.69
C LEU A 234 18.36 -18.76 -23.55
N ALA A 235 17.80 -19.91 -23.22
CA ALA A 235 16.63 -20.44 -23.89
C ALA A 235 15.37 -19.61 -23.58
N ALA A 236 15.23 -19.12 -22.35
CA ALA A 236 14.11 -18.28 -21.92
C ALA A 236 14.27 -16.80 -22.32
N GLU A 237 15.50 -16.27 -22.24
CA GLU A 237 15.83 -14.88 -22.55
C GLU A 237 17.09 -14.82 -23.44
N PRO A 238 16.92 -14.89 -24.78
CA PRO A 238 18.05 -14.87 -25.71
C PRO A 238 18.86 -13.57 -25.71
N ALA A 239 18.31 -12.46 -25.21
CA ALA A 239 19.04 -11.20 -25.07
C ALA A 239 19.94 -11.15 -23.82
N PHE A 240 19.93 -12.21 -23.00
CA PHE A 240 20.71 -12.26 -21.77
C PHE A 240 22.23 -12.22 -22.07
N PRO A 241 23.02 -11.39 -21.37
CA PRO A 241 24.44 -11.27 -21.66
C PRO A 241 25.23 -12.53 -21.29
N THR A 242 25.86 -13.14 -22.30
CA THR A 242 26.62 -14.39 -22.12
C THR A 242 27.82 -14.26 -21.19
N HIS A 243 28.38 -13.07 -21.02
CA HIS A 243 29.50 -12.83 -20.09
C HIS A 243 29.08 -13.02 -18.62
N LEU A 244 27.82 -12.72 -18.27
CA LEU A 244 27.29 -12.94 -16.92
C LEU A 244 27.07 -14.42 -16.63
N CYS A 245 26.87 -15.24 -17.66
CA CYS A 245 26.75 -16.68 -17.52
C CYS A 245 28.07 -17.38 -17.17
N GLN A 246 29.22 -16.85 -17.58
CA GLN A 246 30.50 -17.57 -17.51
C GLN A 246 30.91 -17.89 -16.07
N ASN A 247 30.45 -17.09 -15.10
CA ASN A 247 30.83 -17.20 -13.70
C ASN A 247 29.73 -17.86 -12.83
N LEU A 248 28.66 -18.38 -13.44
CA LEU A 248 27.55 -18.97 -12.71
C LEU A 248 27.82 -20.43 -12.35
N THR A 249 28.13 -20.69 -11.09
CA THR A 249 28.04 -22.05 -10.54
C THR A 249 26.57 -22.44 -10.34
N PRO A 250 26.20 -23.73 -10.37
CA PRO A 250 24.85 -24.18 -10.03
C PRO A 250 24.36 -23.64 -8.68
N SER A 251 23.06 -23.42 -8.54
CA SER A 251 22.43 -23.06 -7.26
C SER A 251 22.54 -24.26 -6.32
N SER A 252 23.22 -24.08 -5.19
CA SER A 252 23.42 -25.09 -4.13
C SER A 252 22.30 -25.07 -3.10
#